data_AF-A0AAD0F221-F1
#
_entry.id   AF-A0AAD0F221-F1
#
_cell.length_a   1.000
_cell.length_b   1.000
_cell.length_c   1.000
_cell.angle_alpha   90.00
_cell.angle_beta   90.00
_cell.angle_gamma   90.00
#
_symmetry.space_group_name_H-M   'P 1'
#
loop_
_entity.id
_entity.type
_entity.pdbx_description
1 polymer ?
#
loop_
_entity_poly.entity_id
_entity_poly.type
_entity_poly.pdbx_seq_one_letter_code
_entity_poly.pdbx_strand_id
1 'polypeptide(L)'
;MFYIYQKQKRAGIEFTVNLTADEVKNFMDNNLFLDYPELDPNNYIVVERNEAFKNATYDSSTNTIREMTRQELIEEGIEIQLNQGEYIENKKLITVPQPTSYHTWNSVSHEWDIDMNGVKKTFKHKFQAILLEKLFGSFEYKGKVFQMRDYDEINFIRVKIALDIASETTDIEILKEALRDLEITVTPDLEEKLKNVMKSGKLKEFLKSLNTKWRLQDNSVANISLGDINQVYLKWILKVITAQNKYTAIFIEIEKAETVKELEEIKWS
;
A
#
# COMPACT_ATOMS: atom_id res chain seq x y z
N MET A 1 27.84 31.40 27.30
CA MET A 1 27.54 31.16 28.73
C MET A 1 28.35 29.95 29.19
N PHE A 2 28.95 30.04 30.36
CA PHE A 2 29.72 28.96 30.96
C PHE A 2 28.88 28.24 32.00
N TYR A 3 28.94 26.91 31.99
CA TYR A 3 28.34 26.03 32.98
C TYR A 3 29.45 25.33 33.75
N ILE A 4 29.39 25.38 35.08
CA ILE A 4 30.39 24.79 35.96
C ILE A 4 29.76 23.56 36.61
N TYR A 5 30.21 22.38 36.21
CA TYR A 5 29.66 21.09 36.63
C TYR A 5 30.55 20.40 37.67
N GLN A 6 29.94 19.77 38.67
CA GLN A 6 30.63 18.91 39.63
C GLN A 6 31.13 17.61 38.96
N LYS A 7 32.34 17.15 39.32
CA LYS A 7 32.92 15.88 38.84
C LYS A 7 32.33 14.63 39.53
N GLN A 8 31.06 14.36 39.29
CA GLN A 8 30.37 13.19 39.86
C GLN A 8 29.36 12.55 38.89
N LYS A 9 28.83 11.38 39.25
CA LYS A 9 27.94 10.60 38.37
C LYS A 9 26.68 11.40 37.99
N ARG A 10 26.02 12.06 38.94
CA ARG A 10 25.01 13.10 38.67
C ARG A 10 25.67 14.47 38.70
N ALA A 11 26.19 14.92 37.57
CA ALA A 11 26.91 16.18 37.51
C ALA A 11 25.94 17.36 37.65
N GLY A 12 25.78 17.86 38.89
CA GLY A 12 25.02 19.08 39.16
C GLY A 12 25.76 20.30 38.63
N ILE A 13 25.01 21.31 38.19
CA ILE A 13 25.55 22.64 37.91
C ILE A 13 25.72 23.33 39.27
N GLU A 14 26.93 23.74 39.60
CA GLU A 14 27.21 24.52 40.81
C GLU A 14 26.78 25.98 40.60
N PHE A 15 27.25 26.57 39.49
CA PHE A 15 26.88 27.92 39.08
C PHE A 15 27.06 28.09 37.57
N THR A 16 26.58 29.21 37.04
CA THR A 16 26.71 29.59 35.64
C THR A 16 27.30 30.99 35.52
N VAL A 17 28.03 31.24 34.45
CA VAL A 17 28.57 32.58 34.14
C VAL A 17 28.00 33.02 32.79
N ASN A 18 27.10 33.99 32.83
CA ASN A 18 26.43 34.53 31.65
C ASN A 18 27.28 35.63 30.97
N LEU A 19 28.52 35.27 30.64
CA LEU A 19 29.44 36.11 29.89
C LEU A 19 29.95 35.33 28.66
N THR A 20 30.40 36.07 27.66
CA THR A 20 31.16 35.56 26.53
C THR A 20 32.63 35.34 26.92
N ALA A 21 33.37 34.54 26.15
CA ALA A 21 34.79 34.31 26.40
C ALA A 21 35.62 35.62 26.44
N ASP A 22 35.30 36.59 25.58
CA ASP A 22 35.96 37.90 25.56
C ASP A 22 35.68 38.71 26.83
N GLU A 23 34.44 38.66 27.32
CA GLU A 23 34.07 39.34 28.57
C GLU A 23 34.73 38.69 29.78
N VAL A 24 34.79 37.35 29.84
CA VAL A 24 35.52 36.63 30.91
C VAL A 24 37.00 36.99 30.90
N LYS A 25 37.61 37.11 29.73
CA LYS A 25 39.00 37.55 29.59
C LYS A 25 39.20 38.98 30.08
N ASN A 26 38.34 39.90 29.66
CA ASN A 26 38.52 41.34 29.91
C ASN A 26 38.10 41.77 31.31
N PHE A 27 37.09 41.12 31.91
CA PHE A 27 36.50 41.50 33.19
C PHE A 27 36.89 40.58 34.34
N MET A 28 37.22 39.31 34.07
CA MET A 28 37.54 38.32 35.11
C MET A 28 38.96 37.78 35.01
N ASP A 29 39.82 38.32 34.13
CA ASP A 29 41.20 37.86 33.90
C ASP A 29 41.29 36.35 33.63
N ASN A 30 40.33 35.81 32.87
CA ASN A 30 40.13 34.38 32.62
C ASN A 30 39.84 33.51 33.86
N ASN A 31 39.56 34.11 35.02
CA ASN A 31 39.21 33.38 36.23
C ASN A 31 37.69 33.32 36.44
N LEU A 32 37.07 32.23 35.99
CA LEU A 32 35.64 31.98 36.15
C LEU A 32 35.18 31.73 37.61
N PHE A 33 36.11 31.59 38.56
CA PHE A 33 35.84 31.33 39.97
C PHE A 33 36.10 32.56 40.86
N LEU A 34 36.30 33.74 40.27
CA LEU A 34 36.63 34.97 41.00
C LEU A 34 35.63 35.28 42.13
N ASP A 35 34.34 35.07 41.88
CA ASP A 35 33.25 35.31 42.83
C ASP A 35 33.00 34.12 43.79
N TYR A 36 33.72 33.02 43.61
CA TYR A 36 33.60 31.77 44.38
C TYR A 36 34.97 31.26 44.86
N PRO A 37 35.76 32.07 45.60
CA PRO A 37 37.13 31.73 46.01
C PRO A 37 37.22 30.54 46.99
N GLU A 38 36.12 30.17 47.62
CA GLU A 38 36.00 29.01 48.48
C GLU A 38 35.96 27.67 47.71
N LEU A 39 35.69 27.70 46.41
CA LEU A 39 35.62 26.51 45.57
C LEU A 39 37.00 26.18 44.99
N ASP A 40 37.36 24.90 44.98
CA ASP A 40 38.55 24.41 44.28
C ASP A 40 38.21 24.09 42.81
N PRO A 41 38.76 24.85 41.83
CA PRO A 41 38.47 24.64 40.40
C PRO A 41 38.76 23.22 39.91
N ASN A 42 39.68 22.48 40.55
CA ASN A 42 40.02 21.11 40.15
C ASN A 42 38.87 20.12 40.34
N ASN A 43 37.87 20.43 41.16
CA ASN A 43 36.70 19.59 41.40
C ASN A 43 35.59 19.77 40.36
N TYR A 44 35.78 20.68 39.41
CA TYR A 44 34.76 21.05 38.44
C TYR A 44 35.22 20.89 36.99
N ILE A 45 34.25 20.81 36.08
CA ILE A 45 34.46 20.93 34.64
C ILE A 45 33.69 22.14 34.15
N VAL A 46 34.40 23.03 33.46
CA VAL A 46 33.84 24.22 32.83
C VAL A 46 33.48 23.89 31.38
N VAL A 47 32.25 24.18 30.99
CA VAL A 47 31.79 24.01 29.60
C VAL A 47 31.13 25.28 29.10
N GLU A 48 31.58 25.80 27.96
CA GLU A 48 30.93 26.90 27.26
C GLU A 48 29.87 26.38 26.29
N ARG A 49 28.59 26.68 26.53
CA ARG A 49 27.45 26.28 25.69
C ARG A 49 26.31 27.29 25.78
N ASN A 50 25.37 27.19 24.85
CA ASN A 50 24.11 27.95 24.89
C ASN A 50 23.08 27.31 25.83
N GLU A 51 23.13 25.99 26.00
CA GLU A 51 22.20 25.21 26.83
C GLU A 51 22.96 24.20 27.68
N ALA A 52 22.41 23.92 28.88
CA ALA A 52 22.93 22.90 29.79
C ALA A 52 22.74 21.50 29.22
N PHE A 53 23.66 20.59 29.55
CA PHE A 53 23.45 19.15 29.34
C PHE A 53 22.24 18.66 30.13
N LYS A 54 21.38 17.87 29.49
CA LYS A 54 20.30 17.16 30.18
C LYS A 54 20.87 15.94 30.88
N ASN A 55 20.49 15.74 32.15
CA ASN A 55 20.97 14.63 32.98
C ASN A 55 22.50 14.44 32.86
N ALA A 56 23.24 15.50 33.19
CA ALA A 56 24.68 15.55 33.00
C ALA A 56 25.41 14.52 33.86
N THR A 57 26.49 13.97 33.32
CA THR A 57 27.38 13.04 34.01
C THR A 57 28.83 13.32 33.69
N TYR A 58 29.70 13.09 34.67
CA TYR A 58 31.14 13.21 34.53
C TYR A 58 31.75 11.93 33.98
N ASP A 59 32.49 12.05 32.88
CA ASP A 59 33.26 10.97 32.28
C ASP A 59 34.74 11.09 32.67
N SER A 60 35.18 10.25 33.60
CA SER A 60 36.55 10.26 34.10
C SER A 60 37.59 9.81 33.08
N SER A 61 37.19 9.08 32.03
CA SER A 61 38.12 8.58 31.01
C SER A 61 38.58 9.68 30.06
N THR A 62 37.70 10.62 29.76
CA THR A 62 37.96 11.77 28.90
C THR A 62 38.13 13.07 29.68
N ASN A 63 37.84 13.06 30.98
CA ASN A 63 37.77 14.23 31.85
C ASN A 63 36.81 15.30 31.28
N THR A 64 35.62 14.88 30.86
CA THR A 64 34.59 15.77 30.27
C THR A 64 33.21 15.57 30.90
N ILE A 65 32.29 16.48 30.60
CA ILE A 65 30.85 16.35 30.91
C ILE A 65 30.10 15.94 29.64
N ARG A 66 29.20 14.98 29.78
CA ARG A 66 28.28 14.55 28.72
C ARG A 66 26.89 14.27 29.30
N GLU A 67 25.92 14.02 28.44
CA GLU A 67 24.62 13.49 28.86
C GLU A 67 24.74 12.01 29.23
N MET A 68 23.97 11.58 30.22
CA MET A 68 23.86 10.16 30.56
C MET A 68 23.32 9.36 29.38
N THR A 69 23.86 8.17 29.17
CA THR A 69 23.27 7.17 28.27
C THR A 69 21.95 6.65 28.86
N ARG A 70 21.10 6.03 28.03
CA ARG A 70 19.83 5.44 28.51
C ARG A 70 20.03 4.43 29.63
N GLN A 71 21.08 3.61 29.57
CA GLN A 71 21.42 2.66 30.62
C GLN A 71 21.82 3.36 31.93
N GLU A 72 22.61 4.43 31.85
CA GLU A 72 22.99 5.21 33.04
C GLU A 72 21.79 5.94 33.66
N LEU A 73 20.85 6.44 32.85
CA LEU A 73 19.59 7.01 33.35
C LEU A 73 18.81 5.98 34.18
N ILE A 74 18.69 4.74 33.70
CA ILE A 74 17.99 3.65 34.40
C ILE A 74 18.70 3.28 35.71
N GLU A 75 20.03 3.19 35.71
CA GLU A 75 20.83 2.88 36.91
C GLU A 75 20.58 3.89 38.04
N GLU A 76 20.48 5.17 37.63
CA GLU A 76 20.14 6.32 38.47
C GLU A 76 18.65 6.45 38.78
N GLY A 77 17.79 5.57 38.27
CA GLY A 77 16.35 5.63 38.51
C GLY A 77 15.67 6.87 37.91
N ILE A 78 16.28 7.44 36.86
CA ILE A 78 15.69 8.50 36.05
C ILE A 78 14.79 7.84 35.01
N GLU A 79 13.52 8.25 34.96
CA GLU A 79 12.53 7.70 34.04
C GLU A 79 12.91 8.00 32.59
N ILE A 80 12.76 7.00 31.72
CA ILE A 80 12.99 7.12 30.28
C ILE A 80 11.76 6.65 29.52
N GLN A 81 11.56 7.23 28.34
CA GLN A 81 10.60 6.68 27.37
C GLN A 81 11.17 5.39 26.77
N LEU A 82 10.36 4.33 26.79
CA LEU A 82 10.66 3.05 26.18
C LEU A 82 10.08 2.97 24.78
N ASN A 83 10.84 2.40 23.86
CA ASN A 83 10.37 2.06 22.52
C ASN A 83 9.63 0.72 22.53
N GLN A 84 8.96 0.38 21.43
CA GLN A 84 8.41 -0.96 21.26
C GLN A 84 9.52 -2.02 21.30
N GLY A 85 9.25 -3.12 22.00
CA GLY A 85 10.24 -4.17 22.25
C GLY A 85 11.18 -3.85 23.40
N GLU A 86 11.06 -2.71 24.09
CA GLU A 86 11.92 -2.38 25.22
C GLU A 86 11.18 -2.51 26.56
N TYR A 87 11.89 -3.04 27.56
CA TYR A 87 11.46 -3.05 28.96
C TYR A 87 12.65 -2.96 29.91
N ILE A 88 12.38 -2.64 31.18
CA ILE A 88 13.41 -2.54 32.22
C ILE A 88 13.20 -3.67 33.22
N GLU A 89 14.25 -4.45 33.44
CA GLU A 89 14.28 -5.49 34.47
C GLU A 89 15.61 -5.43 35.21
N ASN A 90 15.59 -5.46 36.54
CA ASN A 90 16.80 -5.41 37.37
C ASN A 90 17.76 -4.25 37.02
N LYS A 91 17.21 -3.05 36.77
CA LYS A 91 17.94 -1.84 36.33
C LYS A 91 18.70 -1.98 34.99
N LYS A 92 18.33 -2.95 34.15
CA LYS A 92 18.90 -3.11 32.81
C LYS A 92 17.82 -2.87 31.77
N LEU A 93 18.18 -2.13 30.72
CA LEU A 93 17.35 -2.04 29.53
C LEU A 93 17.46 -3.36 28.75
N ILE A 94 16.32 -4.00 28.51
CA ILE A 94 16.22 -5.20 27.68
C ILE A 94 15.48 -4.82 26.40
N THR A 95 16.01 -5.28 25.27
CA THR A 95 15.41 -5.08 23.94
C THR A 95 15.10 -6.43 23.31
N VAL A 96 13.82 -6.67 23.04
CA VAL A 96 13.29 -7.85 22.37
C VAL A 96 13.04 -7.49 20.90
N PRO A 97 13.74 -8.11 19.94
CA PRO A 97 13.57 -7.80 18.53
C PRO A 97 12.15 -8.16 18.05
N GLN A 98 11.57 -7.30 17.22
CA GLN A 98 10.26 -7.54 16.63
C GLN A 98 10.32 -8.72 15.65
N PRO A 99 9.48 -9.76 15.78
CA PRO A 99 9.51 -10.92 14.89
C PRO A 99 9.11 -10.57 13.45
N THR A 100 8.01 -9.83 13.29
CA THR A 100 7.53 -9.31 12.01
C THR A 100 6.82 -7.97 12.23
N SER A 101 6.69 -7.16 11.18
CA SER A 101 6.01 -5.85 11.25
C SER A 101 4.53 -5.90 11.65
N TYR A 102 3.95 -7.10 11.76
CA TYR A 102 2.56 -7.31 12.17
C TYR A 102 2.39 -7.54 13.68
N HIS A 103 3.49 -7.71 14.41
CA HIS A 103 3.44 -7.88 15.85
C HIS A 103 3.35 -6.54 16.55
N THR A 104 2.57 -6.47 17.62
CA THR A 104 2.43 -5.30 18.49
C THR A 104 3.06 -5.60 19.83
N TRP A 105 3.83 -4.65 20.37
CA TRP A 105 4.49 -4.82 21.66
C TRP A 105 3.49 -4.70 22.81
N ASN A 106 3.47 -5.70 23.69
CA ASN A 106 2.73 -5.66 24.93
C ASN A 106 3.67 -5.26 26.07
N SER A 107 3.57 -4.02 26.51
CA SER A 107 4.43 -3.46 27.56
C SER A 107 4.17 -4.05 28.95
N VAL A 108 3.09 -4.81 29.15
CA VAL A 108 2.75 -5.42 30.45
C VAL A 108 3.32 -6.83 30.54
N SER A 109 3.15 -7.65 29.51
CA SER A 109 3.71 -9.02 29.47
C SER A 109 5.17 -9.06 28.99
N HIS A 110 5.66 -7.98 28.38
CA HIS A 110 6.95 -7.93 27.68
C HIS A 110 7.06 -8.94 26.52
N GLU A 111 5.94 -9.17 25.85
CA GLU A 111 5.84 -10.09 24.71
C GLU A 111 5.32 -9.38 23.45
N TRP A 112 5.60 -9.99 22.30
CA TRP A 112 5.08 -9.55 21.01
C TRP A 112 3.77 -10.26 20.73
N ASP A 113 2.67 -9.52 20.76
CA ASP A 113 1.33 -10.03 20.44
C ASP A 113 1.03 -9.91 18.95
N ILE A 114 0.18 -10.78 18.44
CA ILE A 114 -0.26 -10.75 17.04
C ILE A 114 -1.77 -11.01 16.90
N ASP A 115 -2.45 -10.10 16.21
CA ASP A 115 -3.82 -10.32 15.75
C ASP A 115 -3.81 -10.96 14.36
N MET A 116 -3.75 -12.29 14.32
CA MET A 116 -3.76 -13.03 13.05
C MET A 116 -5.00 -12.76 12.19
N ASN A 117 -6.15 -12.43 12.78
CA ASN A 117 -7.36 -12.10 12.01
C ASN A 117 -7.20 -10.74 11.29
N GLY A 118 -6.63 -9.76 11.99
CA GLY A 118 -6.25 -8.47 11.39
C GLY A 118 -5.22 -8.61 10.27
N VAL A 119 -4.22 -9.46 10.46
CA VAL A 119 -3.20 -9.75 9.42
C VAL A 119 -3.86 -10.40 8.20
N LYS A 120 -4.66 -11.45 8.37
CA LYS A 120 -5.40 -12.10 7.26
C LYS A 120 -6.26 -11.11 6.49
N LYS A 121 -6.94 -10.19 7.18
CA LYS A 121 -7.75 -9.13 6.55
C LYS A 121 -6.89 -8.22 5.67
N THR A 122 -5.70 -7.85 6.12
CA THR A 122 -4.75 -7.04 5.35
C THR A 122 -4.33 -7.74 4.06
N PHE A 123 -4.01 -9.04 4.13
CA PHE A 123 -3.68 -9.83 2.94
C PHE A 123 -4.87 -9.99 1.98
N LYS A 124 -6.09 -10.19 2.49
CA LYS A 124 -7.31 -10.23 1.66
C LYS A 124 -7.47 -8.94 0.87
N HIS A 125 -7.34 -7.77 1.52
CA HIS A 125 -7.44 -6.48 0.83
C HIS A 125 -6.35 -6.30 -0.23
N LYS A 126 -5.11 -6.71 0.06
CA LYS A 126 -4.00 -6.68 -0.91
C LYS A 126 -4.35 -7.45 -2.19
N PHE A 127 -4.82 -8.69 -2.07
CA PHE A 127 -5.17 -9.50 -3.24
C PHE A 127 -6.48 -9.08 -3.89
N GLN A 128 -7.42 -8.53 -3.13
CA GLN A 128 -8.64 -7.94 -3.68
C GLN A 128 -8.32 -6.74 -4.59
N ALA A 129 -7.36 -5.90 -4.22
CA ALA A 129 -6.90 -4.80 -5.08
C ALA A 129 -6.37 -5.34 -6.43
N ILE A 130 -5.55 -6.39 -6.40
CA ILE A 130 -5.04 -7.06 -7.61
C ILE A 130 -6.17 -7.65 -8.46
N LEU A 131 -7.20 -8.23 -7.83
CA LEU A 131 -8.40 -8.71 -8.53
C LEU A 131 -9.09 -7.55 -9.25
N LEU A 132 -9.36 -6.44 -8.56
CA LEU A 132 -10.05 -5.29 -9.14
C LEU A 132 -9.31 -4.73 -10.37
N GLU A 133 -7.99 -4.62 -10.33
CA GLU A 133 -7.17 -4.22 -11.48
C GLU A 133 -7.32 -5.16 -12.70
N LYS A 134 -7.60 -6.45 -12.47
CA LYS A 134 -7.79 -7.42 -13.55
C LYS A 134 -9.20 -7.43 -14.12
N LEU A 135 -10.19 -7.09 -13.30
CA LEU A 135 -11.60 -7.01 -13.67
C LEU A 135 -11.88 -5.79 -14.54
N PHE A 136 -11.40 -4.62 -14.11
CA PHE A 136 -11.70 -3.36 -14.76
C PHE A 136 -10.58 -2.97 -15.72
N GLY A 137 -10.91 -2.74 -16.99
CA GLY A 137 -9.94 -2.27 -17.96
C GLY A 137 -10.30 -2.62 -19.40
N SER A 138 -9.52 -2.12 -20.33
CA SER A 138 -9.67 -2.49 -21.73
C SER A 138 -9.32 -3.97 -21.99
N PHE A 139 -9.85 -4.50 -23.08
CA PHE A 139 -9.55 -5.83 -23.55
C PHE A 139 -9.01 -5.78 -24.98
N GLU A 140 -7.83 -6.35 -25.21
CA GLU A 140 -7.27 -6.45 -26.56
C GLU A 140 -7.77 -7.73 -27.25
N TYR A 141 -8.24 -7.57 -28.49
CA TYR A 141 -8.60 -8.68 -29.34
C TYR A 141 -8.25 -8.37 -30.80
N LYS A 142 -7.41 -9.23 -31.41
CA LYS A 142 -6.94 -9.09 -32.79
C LYS A 142 -6.36 -7.69 -33.08
N GLY A 143 -5.53 -7.18 -32.18
CA GLY A 143 -4.90 -5.86 -32.31
C GLY A 143 -5.84 -4.65 -32.14
N LYS A 144 -7.09 -4.87 -31.73
CA LYS A 144 -8.04 -3.81 -31.37
C LYS A 144 -8.28 -3.79 -29.88
N VAL A 145 -8.38 -2.60 -29.29
CA VAL A 145 -8.55 -2.43 -27.85
C VAL A 145 -9.97 -1.97 -27.54
N PHE A 146 -10.73 -2.85 -26.89
CA PHE A 146 -12.13 -2.64 -26.54
C PHE A 146 -12.24 -2.05 -25.14
N GLN A 147 -13.13 -1.08 -24.98
CA GLN A 147 -13.46 -0.54 -23.67
C GLN A 147 -14.44 -1.48 -22.95
N MET A 148 -14.13 -1.88 -21.72
CA MET A 148 -14.96 -2.77 -20.89
C MET A 148 -15.18 -2.15 -19.52
N ARG A 149 -15.83 -0.98 -19.47
CA ARG A 149 -16.39 -0.45 -18.23
C ARG A 149 -17.80 -1.00 -18.02
N ASP A 150 -18.36 -0.82 -16.83
CA ASP A 150 -19.67 -1.34 -16.44
C ASP A 150 -20.78 -1.00 -17.45
N TYR A 151 -20.79 0.23 -17.97
CA TYR A 151 -21.78 0.65 -18.98
C TYR A 151 -21.48 0.07 -20.38
N ASP A 152 -20.21 -0.21 -20.69
CA ASP A 152 -19.83 -0.76 -21.99
C ASP A 152 -20.18 -2.25 -22.09
N GLU A 153 -20.11 -3.00 -20.98
CA GLU A 153 -20.51 -4.42 -20.91
C GLU A 153 -21.96 -4.62 -21.40
N ILE A 154 -22.86 -3.72 -21.02
CA ILE A 154 -24.26 -3.74 -21.44
C ILE A 154 -24.39 -3.73 -22.97
N ASN A 155 -23.51 -3.02 -23.68
CA ASN A 155 -23.56 -2.99 -25.15
C ASN A 155 -23.20 -4.35 -25.76
N PHE A 156 -22.23 -5.07 -25.18
CA PHE A 156 -21.91 -6.44 -25.61
C PHE A 156 -23.06 -7.41 -25.33
N ILE A 157 -23.68 -7.31 -24.16
CA ILE A 157 -24.85 -8.10 -23.78
C ILE A 157 -26.01 -7.84 -24.75
N ARG A 158 -26.28 -6.58 -25.09
CA ARG A 158 -27.33 -6.20 -26.04
C ARG A 158 -27.11 -6.83 -27.41
N VAL A 159 -25.88 -6.78 -27.95
CA VAL A 159 -25.57 -7.43 -29.24
C VAL A 159 -25.78 -8.93 -29.17
N LYS A 160 -25.32 -9.59 -28.10
CA LYS A 160 -25.52 -11.03 -27.89
C LYS A 160 -27.01 -11.40 -27.86
N ILE A 161 -27.81 -10.68 -27.07
CA ILE A 161 -29.24 -10.91 -26.94
C ILE A 161 -29.97 -10.65 -28.26
N ALA A 162 -29.68 -9.53 -28.92
CA ALA A 162 -30.26 -9.20 -30.22
C ALA A 162 -29.97 -10.28 -31.27
N LEU A 163 -28.74 -10.79 -31.31
CA LEU A 163 -28.36 -11.88 -32.20
C LEU A 163 -29.11 -13.18 -31.89
N ASP A 164 -29.28 -13.52 -30.61
CA ASP A 164 -30.02 -14.71 -30.20
C ASP A 164 -31.51 -14.59 -30.59
N ILE A 165 -32.16 -13.48 -30.25
CA ILE A 165 -33.56 -13.20 -30.61
C ILE A 165 -33.75 -13.20 -32.13
N ALA A 166 -32.89 -12.48 -32.87
CA ALA A 166 -32.97 -12.42 -34.32
C ALA A 166 -32.69 -13.78 -34.98
N SER A 167 -31.93 -14.67 -34.33
CA SER A 167 -31.68 -16.01 -34.87
C SER A 167 -32.85 -16.99 -34.71
N GLU A 168 -33.82 -16.66 -33.86
CA GLU A 168 -35.01 -17.47 -33.57
C GLU A 168 -36.24 -17.00 -34.36
N THR A 169 -36.17 -15.83 -35.02
CA THR A 169 -37.28 -15.32 -35.83
C THR A 169 -37.55 -16.21 -37.05
N THR A 170 -38.83 -16.46 -37.30
CA THR A 170 -39.33 -17.08 -38.53
C THR A 170 -39.86 -16.04 -39.52
N ASP A 171 -39.98 -14.79 -39.09
CA ASP A 171 -40.47 -13.67 -39.90
C ASP A 171 -39.31 -12.85 -40.49
N ILE A 172 -39.27 -12.81 -41.82
CA ILE A 172 -38.25 -12.09 -42.59
C ILE A 172 -38.41 -10.57 -42.49
N GLU A 173 -39.62 -10.05 -42.33
CA GLU A 173 -39.83 -8.60 -42.24
C GLU A 173 -39.34 -8.06 -40.89
N ILE A 174 -39.58 -8.79 -39.80
CA ILE A 174 -39.01 -8.48 -38.48
C ILE A 174 -37.47 -8.50 -38.54
N LEU A 175 -36.89 -9.48 -39.23
CA LEU A 175 -35.44 -9.56 -39.37
C LEU A 175 -34.87 -8.40 -40.20
N LYS A 176 -35.58 -7.97 -41.25
CA LYS A 176 -35.21 -6.82 -42.08
C LYS A 176 -35.25 -5.52 -41.28
N GLU A 177 -36.26 -5.34 -40.46
CA GLU A 177 -36.37 -4.19 -39.55
C GLU A 177 -35.19 -4.15 -38.57
N ALA A 178 -34.92 -5.28 -37.89
CA ALA A 178 -33.79 -5.38 -36.96
C ALA A 178 -32.43 -5.09 -37.62
N LEU A 179 -32.21 -5.57 -38.86
CA LEU A 179 -30.98 -5.27 -39.59
C LEU A 179 -30.87 -3.79 -39.97
N ARG A 180 -31.98 -3.12 -40.31
CA ARG A 180 -31.99 -1.67 -40.60
C ARG A 180 -31.66 -0.85 -39.35
N ASP A 181 -32.18 -1.24 -38.20
CA ASP A 181 -31.88 -0.58 -36.91
C ASP A 181 -30.39 -0.72 -36.53
N LEU A 182 -29.73 -1.78 -37.00
CA LEU A 182 -28.28 -1.97 -36.88
C LEU A 182 -27.47 -1.24 -37.97
N GLU A 183 -28.10 -0.36 -38.75
CA GLU A 183 -27.55 0.33 -39.92
C GLU A 183 -27.04 -0.62 -41.03
N ILE A 184 -27.57 -1.85 -41.10
CA ILE A 184 -27.22 -2.82 -42.14
C ILE A 184 -28.23 -2.70 -43.29
N THR A 185 -27.75 -2.28 -44.46
CA THR A 185 -28.60 -2.15 -45.65
C THR A 185 -28.97 -3.53 -46.20
N VAL A 186 -30.27 -3.85 -46.19
CA VAL A 186 -30.79 -5.10 -46.78
C VAL A 186 -31.05 -4.93 -48.28
N THR A 187 -30.11 -5.40 -49.11
CA THR A 187 -30.26 -5.45 -50.56
C THR A 187 -31.12 -6.67 -50.97
N PRO A 188 -31.68 -6.72 -52.20
CA PRO A 188 -32.40 -7.89 -52.69
C PRO A 188 -31.61 -9.20 -52.57
N ASP A 189 -30.31 -9.14 -52.89
CA ASP A 189 -29.40 -10.29 -52.75
C ASP A 189 -29.23 -10.74 -51.29
N LEU A 190 -29.14 -9.79 -50.36
CA LEU A 190 -29.06 -10.10 -48.93
C LEU A 190 -30.38 -10.70 -48.44
N GLU A 191 -31.53 -10.21 -48.90
CA GLU A 191 -32.84 -10.75 -48.55
C GLU A 191 -33.00 -12.21 -49.03
N GLU A 192 -32.58 -12.51 -50.26
CA GLU A 192 -32.61 -13.89 -50.77
C GLU A 192 -31.69 -14.81 -49.95
N LYS A 193 -30.48 -14.34 -49.60
CA LYS A 193 -29.57 -15.06 -48.70
C LYS A 193 -30.22 -15.31 -47.35
N LEU A 194 -30.87 -14.32 -46.74
CA LEU A 194 -31.58 -14.45 -45.46
C LEU A 194 -32.66 -15.53 -45.52
N LYS A 195 -33.52 -15.50 -46.55
CA LYS A 195 -34.56 -16.53 -46.78
C LYS A 195 -33.96 -17.94 -46.90
N ASN A 196 -32.84 -18.08 -47.60
CA ASN A 196 -32.17 -19.36 -47.77
C ASN A 196 -31.52 -19.85 -46.46
N VAL A 197 -30.85 -18.99 -45.70
CA VAL A 197 -30.22 -19.39 -44.42
C VAL A 197 -31.26 -19.70 -43.35
N MET A 198 -32.41 -19.02 -43.35
CA MET A 198 -33.57 -19.34 -42.50
C MET A 198 -34.06 -20.77 -42.76
N LYS A 199 -34.29 -21.15 -44.03
CA LYS A 199 -34.72 -22.51 -44.40
C LYS A 199 -33.70 -23.59 -44.03
N SER A 200 -32.40 -23.26 -44.14
CA SER A 200 -31.32 -24.20 -43.83
C SER A 200 -30.97 -24.31 -42.34
N GLY A 201 -31.60 -23.52 -41.47
CA GLY A 201 -31.29 -23.46 -40.04
C GLY A 201 -29.94 -22.80 -39.70
N LYS A 202 -29.29 -22.14 -40.66
CA LYS A 202 -27.96 -21.50 -40.51
C LYS A 202 -28.03 -19.99 -40.27
N LEU A 203 -29.21 -19.47 -39.91
CA LEU A 203 -29.43 -18.03 -39.72
C LEU A 203 -28.45 -17.44 -38.70
N LYS A 204 -28.26 -18.09 -37.55
CA LYS A 204 -27.35 -17.61 -36.49
C LYS A 204 -25.90 -17.46 -36.98
N GLU A 205 -25.42 -18.44 -37.74
CA GLU A 205 -24.05 -18.41 -38.31
C GLU A 205 -23.91 -17.28 -39.32
N PHE A 206 -24.94 -17.06 -40.15
CA PHE A 206 -24.97 -15.97 -41.11
C PHE A 206 -24.96 -14.61 -40.40
N LEU A 207 -25.82 -14.40 -39.42
CA LEU A 207 -25.89 -13.14 -38.67
C LEU A 207 -24.56 -12.83 -37.95
N LYS A 208 -23.86 -13.84 -37.41
CA LYS A 208 -22.51 -13.67 -36.83
C LYS A 208 -21.50 -13.13 -37.83
N SER A 209 -21.66 -13.40 -39.13
CA SER A 209 -20.75 -12.93 -40.18
C SER A 209 -20.98 -11.48 -40.59
N LEU A 210 -22.14 -10.90 -40.23
CA LEU A 210 -22.46 -9.51 -40.54
C LEU A 210 -21.59 -8.57 -39.72
N ASN A 211 -21.17 -7.49 -40.34
CA ASN A 211 -20.34 -6.47 -39.72
C ASN A 211 -21.19 -5.31 -39.19
N THR A 212 -20.70 -4.70 -38.12
CA THR A 212 -21.23 -3.47 -37.54
C THR A 212 -20.08 -2.54 -37.14
N LYS A 213 -20.40 -1.26 -36.99
CA LYS A 213 -19.47 -0.24 -36.51
C LYS A 213 -19.42 -0.30 -34.98
N TRP A 214 -18.22 -0.42 -34.43
CA TRP A 214 -17.98 -0.46 -32.99
C TRP A 214 -16.96 0.59 -32.57
N ARG A 215 -17.25 1.33 -31.50
CA ARG A 215 -16.33 2.32 -30.93
C ARG A 215 -15.29 1.63 -30.05
N LEU A 216 -14.00 1.84 -30.34
CA LEU A 216 -12.87 1.33 -29.55
C LEU A 216 -12.53 2.27 -28.38
N GLN A 217 -11.60 1.85 -27.52
CA GLN A 217 -11.19 2.61 -26.34
C GLN A 217 -10.63 4.01 -26.68
N ASP A 218 -9.95 4.15 -27.81
CA ASP A 218 -9.36 5.40 -28.30
C ASP A 218 -10.38 6.31 -29.02
N ASN A 219 -11.68 5.97 -28.96
CA ASN A 219 -12.79 6.58 -29.69
C ASN A 219 -12.74 6.40 -31.22
N SER A 220 -11.79 5.62 -31.75
CA SER A 220 -11.85 5.22 -33.17
C SER A 220 -13.02 4.26 -33.40
N VAL A 221 -13.50 4.19 -34.65
CA VAL A 221 -14.59 3.29 -35.05
C VAL A 221 -14.01 2.18 -35.92
N ALA A 222 -14.21 0.93 -35.50
CA ALA A 222 -13.80 -0.24 -36.23
C ALA A 222 -15.01 -0.97 -36.82
N ASN A 223 -14.82 -1.54 -38.02
CA ASN A 223 -15.77 -2.50 -38.56
C ASN A 223 -15.45 -3.89 -37.99
N ILE A 224 -16.43 -4.53 -37.36
CA ILE A 224 -16.26 -5.83 -36.68
C ILE A 224 -17.49 -6.69 -36.87
N SER A 225 -17.29 -8.00 -36.97
CA SER A 225 -18.41 -8.93 -37.10
C SER A 225 -19.15 -9.09 -35.77
N LEU A 226 -20.46 -9.32 -35.82
CA LEU A 226 -21.27 -9.62 -34.63
C LEU A 226 -20.74 -10.86 -33.90
N GLY A 227 -20.20 -11.83 -34.65
CA GLY A 227 -19.52 -13.00 -34.11
C GLY A 227 -18.25 -12.65 -33.33
N ASP A 228 -17.42 -11.76 -33.85
CA ASP A 228 -16.20 -11.31 -33.17
C ASP A 228 -16.53 -10.49 -31.91
N ILE A 229 -17.59 -9.67 -31.91
CA ILE A 229 -18.07 -8.97 -30.69
C ILE A 229 -18.42 -9.97 -29.59
N ASN A 230 -19.13 -11.05 -29.92
CA ASN A 230 -19.45 -12.11 -28.96
C ASN A 230 -18.19 -12.84 -28.46
N GLN A 231 -17.19 -13.04 -29.33
CA GLN A 231 -15.91 -13.66 -28.93
C GLN A 231 -15.10 -12.76 -28.01
N VAL A 232 -15.10 -11.45 -28.26
CA VAL A 232 -14.49 -10.44 -27.39
C VAL A 232 -15.12 -10.52 -26.00
N TYR A 233 -16.45 -10.49 -25.94
CA TYR A 233 -17.16 -10.55 -24.66
C TYR A 233 -16.92 -11.88 -23.92
N LEU A 234 -17.01 -13.02 -24.61
CA LEU A 234 -16.73 -14.33 -24.02
C LEU A 234 -15.31 -14.39 -23.42
N LYS A 235 -14.29 -13.95 -24.17
CA LYS A 235 -12.91 -13.98 -23.68
C LYS A 235 -12.70 -13.05 -22.49
N TRP A 236 -13.37 -11.89 -22.48
CA TRP A 236 -13.34 -10.99 -21.33
C TRP A 236 -13.99 -11.62 -20.10
N ILE A 237 -15.17 -12.24 -20.22
CA ILE A 237 -15.82 -12.99 -19.12
C ILE A 237 -14.89 -14.09 -18.60
N LEU A 238 -14.28 -14.87 -19.49
CA LEU A 238 -13.36 -15.94 -19.09
C LEU A 238 -12.14 -15.41 -18.34
N LYS A 239 -11.59 -14.26 -18.75
CA LYS A 239 -10.52 -13.56 -18.02
C LYS A 239 -10.98 -13.19 -16.60
N VAL A 240 -12.17 -12.60 -16.48
CA VAL A 240 -12.78 -12.21 -15.21
C VAL A 240 -12.97 -13.42 -14.29
N ILE A 241 -13.60 -14.48 -14.79
CA ILE A 241 -13.84 -15.73 -14.03
C ILE A 241 -12.50 -16.36 -13.61
N THR A 242 -11.51 -16.38 -14.50
CA THR A 242 -10.18 -16.93 -14.17
C THR A 242 -9.53 -16.14 -13.03
N ALA A 243 -9.63 -14.81 -13.05
CA ALA A 243 -9.11 -13.97 -11.97
C ALA A 243 -9.87 -14.20 -10.65
N GLN A 244 -11.19 -14.32 -10.70
CA GLN A 244 -12.02 -14.62 -9.53
C GLN A 244 -11.69 -15.99 -8.93
N ASN A 245 -11.56 -17.04 -9.75
CA ASN A 245 -11.19 -18.38 -9.30
C ASN A 245 -9.83 -18.39 -8.60
N LYS A 246 -8.84 -17.66 -9.15
CA LYS A 246 -7.53 -17.48 -8.53
C LYS A 246 -7.63 -16.77 -7.18
N TYR A 247 -8.40 -15.68 -7.10
CA TYR A 247 -8.63 -14.98 -5.84
C TYR A 247 -9.31 -15.88 -4.80
N THR A 248 -10.30 -16.69 -5.20
CA THR A 248 -10.97 -17.64 -4.31
C THR A 248 -9.99 -18.69 -3.75
N ALA A 249 -9.07 -19.21 -4.57
CA ALA A 249 -8.03 -20.13 -4.10
C ALA A 249 -7.10 -19.45 -3.09
N ILE A 250 -6.62 -18.24 -3.40
CA ILE A 250 -5.80 -17.42 -2.50
C ILE A 250 -6.53 -17.13 -1.18
N PHE A 251 -7.83 -16.80 -1.24
CA PHE A 251 -8.63 -16.55 -0.05
C PHE A 251 -8.66 -17.77 0.87
N ILE A 252 -8.83 -18.97 0.30
CA ILE A 252 -8.80 -20.23 1.06
C ILE A 252 -7.42 -20.46 1.70
N GLU A 253 -6.33 -20.15 0.99
CA GLU A 253 -4.97 -20.24 1.53
C GLU A 253 -4.77 -19.26 2.71
N ILE A 254 -5.25 -18.02 2.57
CA ILE A 254 -5.19 -17.01 3.66
C ILE A 254 -5.96 -17.49 4.88
N GLU A 255 -7.15 -18.08 4.70
CA GLU A 255 -7.93 -18.60 5.82
C GLU A 255 -7.22 -19.73 6.56
N LYS A 256 -6.49 -20.59 5.82
CA LYS A 256 -5.75 -21.73 6.38
C LYS A 256 -4.44 -21.35 7.04
N ALA A 257 -3.80 -20.25 6.63
CA ALA A 257 -2.51 -19.85 7.17
C ALA A 257 -2.59 -19.62 8.70
N GLU A 258 -1.67 -20.21 9.43
CA GLU A 258 -1.54 -20.08 10.88
C GLU A 258 -0.44 -19.08 11.25
N THR A 259 0.49 -18.81 10.32
CA THR A 259 1.62 -17.92 10.55
C THR A 259 1.73 -16.80 9.52
N VAL A 260 2.42 -15.72 9.90
CA VAL A 260 2.74 -14.61 8.98
C VAL A 260 3.59 -15.09 7.80
N LYS A 261 4.53 -16.00 8.06
CA LYS A 261 5.42 -16.53 7.02
C LYS A 261 4.63 -17.23 5.91
N GLU A 262 3.65 -18.05 6.27
CA GLU A 262 2.77 -18.70 5.30
C GLU A 262 1.98 -17.66 4.48
N LEU A 263 1.45 -16.61 5.13
CA LEU A 263 0.76 -15.52 4.43
C LEU A 263 1.67 -14.80 3.43
N GLU A 264 2.92 -14.53 3.80
CA GLU A 264 3.92 -13.87 2.93
C GLU A 264 4.33 -14.72 1.73
N GLU A 265 4.26 -16.05 1.84
CA GLU A 265 4.56 -16.98 0.75
C GLU A 265 3.44 -17.05 -0.31
N ILE A 266 2.21 -16.66 0.03
CA ILE A 266 1.08 -16.61 -0.91
C ILE A 266 1.35 -15.59 -2.02
N LYS A 267 1.14 -16.00 -3.27
CA LYS A 267 1.37 -15.17 -4.46
C LYS A 267 0.19 -15.23 -5.41
N TRP A 268 -0.02 -14.14 -6.14
CA TRP A 268 -0.92 -14.13 -7.29
C TRP A 268 -0.25 -14.88 -8.46
N SER A 269 -0.47 -16.19 -8.54
CA SER A 269 -0.07 -17.03 -9.68
C SER A 269 -1.03 -16.90 -10.86
#